data_AF-A0A0D2PQ10-F1
#
_entry.id   AF-A0A0D2PQ10-F1
#
_cell.length_a   1.000
_cell.length_b   1.000
_cell.length_c   1.000
_cell.angle_alpha   90.00
_cell.angle_beta   90.00
_cell.angle_gamma   90.00
#
_symmetry.space_group_name_H-M   'P 1'
#
loop_
_entity.id
_entity.type
_entity.pdbx_description
1 polymer ?
#
loop_
_entity_poly.entity_id
_entity_poly.type
_entity_poly.pdbx_seq_one_letter_code
_entity_poly.pdbx_strand_id
1 'polypeptide(L)'
;MYGLWGFERLKLRMMVVMPLMLVLSLFEQNMSFSSPLNSEGLALLRFKQRVVSDPFGALSNWKEIDGEIDPYSWFGVECSDEKVVILNLKDLCLVGNLGPEFGKLENLKSIILRNNSFSGSIPQEIGELKELEVLDLGFNNFSGPFPSDFGNNLSLTTLLLDNNEFLGNLAPEIYEFSSFLMKSIKVESSSVPMSCISWFTLPQYQSLGLVSTLLGALELL
;
A
#
# COMPACT_ATOMS: atom_id res chain seq x y z
N MET A 1 -72.36 25.74 -2.40
CA MET A 1 -71.84 24.38 -2.68
C MET A 1 -70.45 24.47 -3.33
N TYR A 2 -69.41 24.95 -2.61
CA TYR A 2 -68.07 25.16 -3.19
C TYR A 2 -66.93 24.40 -2.47
N GLY A 3 -67.24 23.52 -1.50
CA GLY A 3 -66.23 22.83 -0.68
C GLY A 3 -65.66 21.53 -1.25
N LEU A 4 -66.28 20.92 -2.27
CA LEU A 4 -65.91 19.58 -2.74
C LEU A 4 -64.87 19.58 -3.88
N TRP A 5 -64.82 20.63 -4.69
CA TRP A 5 -63.89 20.73 -5.83
C TRP A 5 -62.43 21.02 -5.44
N GLY A 6 -62.20 21.64 -4.28
CA GLY A 6 -60.85 21.89 -3.75
C GLY A 6 -60.21 20.63 -3.17
N PHE A 7 -61.01 19.77 -2.51
CA PHE A 7 -60.55 18.53 -1.90
C PHE A 7 -60.08 17.50 -2.94
N GLU A 8 -60.79 17.36 -4.07
CA GLU A 8 -60.40 16.43 -5.14
C GLU A 8 -59.10 16.86 -5.85
N ARG A 9 -58.86 18.17 -6.05
CA ARG A 9 -57.60 18.67 -6.61
C ARG A 9 -56.41 18.49 -5.66
N LEU A 10 -56.62 18.64 -4.36
CA LEU A 10 -55.59 18.38 -3.34
C LEU A 10 -55.27 16.89 -3.25
N LYS A 11 -56.28 16.00 -3.31
CA LYS A 11 -56.08 14.54 -3.40
C LYS A 11 -55.29 14.15 -4.65
N LEU A 12 -55.65 14.68 -5.83
CA LEU A 12 -54.93 14.39 -7.07
C LEU A 12 -53.47 14.88 -7.04
N ARG A 13 -53.22 16.08 -6.50
CA ARG A 13 -51.86 16.59 -6.28
C ARG A 13 -51.08 15.70 -5.32
N MET A 14 -51.68 15.25 -4.23
CA MET A 14 -51.03 14.35 -3.27
C MET A 14 -50.76 12.96 -3.86
N MET A 15 -51.67 12.42 -4.66
CA MET A 15 -51.55 11.09 -5.29
C MET A 15 -50.47 11.01 -6.37
N VAL A 16 -50.06 12.15 -6.96
CA VAL A 16 -48.97 12.21 -7.95
C VAL A 16 -47.66 12.68 -7.31
N VAL A 17 -47.72 13.64 -6.38
CA VAL A 17 -46.52 14.21 -5.73
C VAL A 17 -45.94 13.27 -4.67
N MET A 18 -46.75 12.51 -3.93
CA MET A 18 -46.21 11.55 -2.95
C MET A 18 -45.39 10.42 -3.59
N PRO A 19 -45.87 9.68 -4.62
CA PRO A 19 -45.03 8.67 -5.26
C PRO A 19 -43.83 9.27 -5.99
N LEU A 20 -43.91 10.50 -6.53
CA LEU A 20 -42.76 11.17 -7.14
C LEU A 20 -41.67 11.55 -6.11
N MET A 21 -42.07 12.05 -4.93
CA MET A 21 -41.16 12.31 -3.81
C MET A 21 -40.61 11.01 -3.22
N LEU A 22 -41.41 9.94 -3.16
CA LEU A 22 -40.95 8.63 -2.72
C LEU A 22 -39.94 8.03 -3.72
N VAL A 23 -40.16 8.20 -5.03
CA VAL A 23 -39.23 7.77 -6.09
C VAL A 23 -37.94 8.59 -6.06
N LEU A 24 -37.99 9.90 -5.76
CA LEU A 24 -36.79 10.72 -5.52
C LEU A 24 -36.02 10.27 -4.27
N SER A 25 -36.70 9.94 -3.16
CA SER A 25 -36.06 9.36 -1.97
C SER A 25 -35.55 7.92 -2.17
N LEU A 26 -36.10 7.20 -3.16
CA LEU A 26 -35.61 5.88 -3.59
C LEU A 26 -34.47 6.00 -4.61
N PHE A 27 -34.27 7.18 -5.23
CA PHE A 27 -33.14 7.48 -6.09
C PHE A 27 -31.94 8.08 -5.34
N GLU A 28 -32.13 8.41 -4.05
CA GLU A 28 -31.04 8.68 -3.09
C GLU A 28 -30.47 7.39 -2.48
N GLN A 29 -30.66 6.23 -3.11
CA GLN A 29 -29.89 5.05 -2.76
C GLN A 29 -28.46 5.19 -3.30
N ASN A 30 -27.61 5.85 -2.48
CA ASN A 30 -26.19 5.58 -2.34
C ASN A 30 -25.45 5.29 -3.65
N MET A 31 -25.36 6.28 -4.54
CA MET A 31 -24.11 6.43 -5.27
C MET A 31 -23.10 7.11 -4.35
N SER A 32 -22.51 6.35 -3.43
CA SER A 32 -21.22 6.75 -2.91
C SER A 32 -20.26 6.70 -4.11
N PHE A 33 -20.03 7.83 -4.76
CA PHE A 33 -18.85 8.01 -5.58
C PHE A 33 -17.68 7.94 -4.61
N SER A 34 -17.18 6.73 -4.33
CA SER A 34 -15.84 6.61 -3.78
C SER A 34 -14.94 7.20 -4.87
N SER A 35 -14.32 8.34 -4.60
CA SER A 35 -13.35 8.91 -5.53
C SER A 35 -12.27 7.84 -5.83
N PRO A 36 -11.64 7.84 -7.01
CA PRO A 36 -10.53 6.95 -7.28
C PRO A 36 -9.43 7.05 -6.19
N LEU A 37 -9.21 8.26 -5.65
CA LEU A 37 -8.32 8.50 -4.51
C LEU A 37 -8.77 7.76 -3.24
N ASN A 38 -10.08 7.68 -2.96
CA ASN A 38 -10.61 6.89 -1.84
C ASN A 38 -10.30 5.39 -2.03
N SER A 39 -10.26 4.89 -3.27
CA SER A 39 -9.94 3.49 -3.54
C SER A 39 -8.44 3.17 -3.37
N GLU A 40 -7.57 4.10 -3.76
CA GLU A 40 -6.11 4.01 -3.56
C GLU A 40 -5.75 4.17 -2.07
N GLY A 41 -6.39 5.11 -1.39
CA GLY A 41 -6.28 5.27 0.06
C GLY A 41 -6.75 4.04 0.82
N LEU A 42 -7.86 3.41 0.43
CA LEU A 42 -8.31 2.15 1.03
C LEU A 42 -7.29 1.01 0.80
N ALA A 43 -6.66 0.96 -0.37
CA ALA A 43 -5.60 -0.01 -0.64
C ALA A 43 -4.40 0.19 0.29
N LEU A 44 -3.97 1.42 0.51
CA LEU A 44 -2.93 1.77 1.47
C LEU A 44 -3.32 1.46 2.92
N LEU A 45 -4.59 1.64 3.32
CA LEU A 45 -5.07 1.20 4.64
C LEU A 45 -5.03 -0.33 4.78
N ARG A 46 -5.28 -1.10 3.71
CA ARG A 46 -5.10 -2.56 3.71
C ARG A 46 -3.62 -2.94 3.80
N PHE A 47 -2.74 -2.23 3.11
CA PHE A 47 -1.30 -2.40 3.27
C PHE A 47 -0.87 -2.13 4.71
N LYS A 48 -1.38 -1.07 5.35
CA LYS A 48 -1.12 -0.79 6.77
C LYS A 48 -1.51 -1.96 7.68
N GLN A 49 -2.55 -2.74 7.37
CA GLN A 49 -2.92 -3.94 8.14
C GLN A 49 -1.88 -5.09 8.03
N ARG A 50 -1.04 -5.08 6.99
CA ARG A 50 0.08 -6.02 6.83
C ARG A 50 1.34 -5.60 7.55
N VAL A 51 1.41 -4.34 8.00
CA VAL A 51 2.49 -3.85 8.84
C VAL A 51 2.22 -4.30 10.27
N VAL A 52 2.96 -5.33 10.69
CA VAL A 52 2.85 -5.98 12.00
C VAL A 52 3.55 -5.15 13.09
N SER A 53 4.60 -4.41 12.74
CA SER A 53 5.32 -3.53 13.66
C SER A 53 5.62 -2.18 13.02
N ASP A 54 5.28 -1.11 13.74
CA ASP A 54 5.58 0.28 13.42
C ASP A 54 6.09 0.97 14.71
N PRO A 55 7.38 0.79 15.07
CA PRO A 55 7.90 1.22 16.37
C PRO A 55 7.89 2.74 16.56
N PHE A 56 7.92 3.51 15.46
CA PHE A 56 7.92 4.97 15.50
C PHE A 56 6.54 5.58 15.29
N GLY A 57 5.51 4.76 15.05
CA GLY A 57 4.17 5.24 14.73
C GLY A 57 4.14 6.07 13.43
N ALA A 58 5.01 5.76 12.48
CA ALA A 58 5.10 6.48 11.22
C ALA A 58 3.79 6.42 10.42
N LEU A 59 3.05 5.31 10.53
CA LEU A 59 1.76 5.12 9.87
C LEU A 59 0.58 5.58 10.74
N SER A 60 0.83 6.23 11.88
CA SER A 60 -0.23 6.62 12.83
C SER A 60 -1.24 7.62 12.26
N ASN A 61 -0.83 8.49 11.33
CA ASN A 61 -1.70 9.45 10.67
C ASN A 61 -2.49 8.87 9.48
N TRP A 62 -2.23 7.63 9.08
CA TRP A 62 -3.01 6.95 8.05
C TRP A 62 -4.34 6.47 8.63
N LYS A 63 -5.42 7.19 8.37
CA LYS A 63 -6.75 6.88 8.90
C LYS A 63 -7.86 7.48 8.05
N GLU A 64 -9.03 6.88 8.17
CA GLU A 64 -10.30 7.45 7.75
C GLU A 64 -10.79 8.40 8.84
N ILE A 65 -11.24 9.59 8.46
CA ILE A 65 -11.78 10.61 9.36
C ILE A 65 -13.16 10.99 8.84
N ASP A 66 -14.20 10.80 9.65
CA ASP A 66 -15.59 11.16 9.33
C ASP A 66 -16.11 10.61 7.97
N GLY A 67 -15.63 9.43 7.56
CA GLY A 67 -16.01 8.80 6.30
C GLY A 67 -15.14 9.20 5.11
N GLU A 68 -14.14 10.07 5.30
CA GLU A 68 -13.22 10.53 4.27
C GLU A 68 -11.84 9.89 4.43
N ILE A 69 -11.28 9.48 3.30
CA ILE A 69 -9.94 8.93 3.18
C ILE A 69 -9.12 9.93 2.38
N ASP A 70 -8.14 10.57 3.02
CA ASP A 70 -7.28 11.57 2.39
C ASP A 70 -5.79 11.19 2.45
N PRO A 71 -5.29 10.48 1.41
CA PRO A 71 -3.89 10.12 1.30
C PRO A 71 -2.93 11.31 1.17
N TYR A 72 -3.38 12.52 0.79
CA TYR A 72 -2.49 13.69 0.69
C TYR A 72 -1.86 14.07 2.03
N SER A 73 -2.53 13.73 3.12
CA SER A 73 -2.08 14.06 4.49
C SER A 73 -1.17 12.99 5.10
N TRP A 74 -0.99 11.85 4.42
CA TRP A 74 -0.36 10.67 5.00
C TRP A 74 1.16 10.71 4.92
N PHE A 75 1.81 10.29 6.01
CA PHE A 75 3.26 10.27 6.05
C PHE A 75 3.80 9.32 4.99
N GLY A 76 4.78 9.79 4.21
CA GLY A 76 5.41 8.99 3.16
C GLY A 76 4.55 8.78 1.92
N VAL A 77 3.41 9.46 1.78
CA VAL A 77 2.57 9.39 0.58
C VAL A 77 2.63 10.73 -0.14
N GLU A 78 2.93 10.70 -1.44
CA GLU A 78 2.79 11.88 -2.30
C GLU A 78 1.76 11.60 -3.38
N CYS A 79 0.89 12.57 -3.60
CA CYS A 79 -0.19 12.50 -4.56
C CYS A 79 -0.03 13.60 -5.62
N SER A 80 -0.43 13.29 -6.86
CA SER A 80 -0.53 14.23 -7.98
C SER A 80 -1.84 13.96 -8.72
N ASP A 81 -2.56 15.00 -9.10
CA ASP A 81 -3.81 14.89 -9.88
C ASP A 81 -4.83 13.88 -9.30
N GLU A 82 -5.03 13.90 -7.98
CA GLU A 82 -5.91 12.97 -7.25
C GLU A 82 -5.51 11.50 -7.32
N LYS A 83 -4.22 11.23 -7.51
CA LYS A 83 -3.63 9.90 -7.58
C LYS A 83 -2.40 9.78 -6.70
N VAL A 84 -2.23 8.64 -6.05
CA VAL A 84 -1.00 8.31 -5.32
C VAL A 84 0.11 8.02 -6.33
N VAL A 85 1.18 8.81 -6.27
CA VAL A 85 2.32 8.70 -7.19
C VAL A 85 3.60 8.22 -6.52
N ILE A 86 3.79 8.48 -5.23
CA ILE A 86 4.99 8.05 -4.49
C ILE A 86 4.58 7.48 -3.14
N LEU A 87 5.16 6.32 -2.82
CA LEU A 87 5.17 5.75 -1.48
C LEU A 87 6.62 5.63 -0.99
N ASN A 88 6.96 6.41 0.04
CA ASN A 88 8.29 6.47 0.63
C ASN A 88 8.23 6.23 2.14
N LEU A 89 8.61 5.01 2.53
CA LEU A 89 8.61 4.53 3.91
C LEU A 89 9.99 4.00 4.31
N LYS A 90 11.06 4.58 3.79
CA LYS A 90 12.44 4.17 4.09
C LYS A 90 12.83 4.42 5.54
N ASP A 91 13.71 3.57 6.08
CA ASP A 91 14.36 3.79 7.38
C ASP A 91 13.39 3.86 8.58
N LEU A 92 12.26 3.15 8.53
CA LEU A 92 11.20 3.23 9.55
C LEU A 92 11.13 2.01 10.47
N CYS A 93 11.98 1.00 10.26
CA CYS A 93 11.93 -0.27 11.00
C CYS A 93 10.56 -0.94 10.98
N LEU A 94 9.84 -0.80 9.86
CA LEU A 94 8.57 -1.46 9.66
C LEU A 94 8.80 -2.96 9.49
N VAL A 95 7.98 -3.77 10.17
CA VAL A 95 7.93 -5.22 9.98
C VAL A 95 6.61 -5.56 9.33
N GLY A 96 6.63 -6.32 8.23
CA GLY A 96 5.41 -6.71 7.54
C GLY A 96 5.67 -7.45 6.25
N ASN A 97 4.66 -7.48 5.37
CA ASN A 97 4.78 -8.00 4.01
C ASN A 97 4.00 -7.13 3.01
N LEU A 98 4.30 -7.33 1.73
CA LEU A 98 3.56 -6.71 0.63
C LEU A 98 2.37 -7.60 0.23
N GLY A 99 1.38 -7.01 -0.43
CA GLY A 99 0.18 -7.71 -0.85
C GLY A 99 -0.42 -7.20 -2.16
N PRO A 100 -1.48 -7.87 -2.65
CA PRO A 100 -2.12 -7.56 -3.92
C PRO A 100 -2.78 -6.18 -3.97
N GLU A 101 -3.02 -5.53 -2.82
CA GLU A 101 -3.57 -4.19 -2.77
C GLU A 101 -2.73 -3.14 -3.51
N PHE A 102 -1.42 -3.36 -3.70
CA PHE A 102 -0.56 -2.49 -4.51
C PHE A 102 -1.04 -2.37 -5.96
N GLY A 103 -1.73 -3.38 -6.50
CA GLY A 103 -2.32 -3.33 -7.85
C GLY A 103 -3.40 -2.28 -8.04
N LYS A 104 -3.89 -1.65 -6.96
CA LYS A 104 -4.82 -0.51 -7.04
C LYS A 104 -4.13 0.83 -7.25
N LEU A 105 -2.82 0.91 -7.04
CA LEU A 105 -2.03 2.13 -7.14
C LEU A 105 -1.49 2.29 -8.58
N GLU A 106 -2.38 2.30 -9.57
CA GLU A 106 -2.02 2.20 -11.00
C GLU A 106 -1.10 3.34 -11.51
N ASN A 107 -1.08 4.47 -10.80
CA ASN A 107 -0.30 5.67 -11.15
C ASN A 107 0.97 5.81 -10.31
N LEU A 108 1.30 4.79 -9.51
CA LEU A 108 2.44 4.81 -8.61
C LEU A 108 3.74 4.75 -9.43
N LYS A 109 4.57 5.78 -9.26
CA LYS A 109 5.85 5.97 -9.93
C LYS A 109 7.03 5.51 -9.09
N SER A 110 6.91 5.58 -7.77
CA SER A 110 8.00 5.22 -6.87
C SER A 110 7.51 4.47 -5.64
N ILE A 111 8.11 3.30 -5.40
CA ILE A 111 8.00 2.54 -4.16
C ILE A 111 9.38 2.51 -3.51
N ILE A 112 9.51 3.14 -2.34
CA ILE A 112 10.75 3.20 -1.57
C ILE A 112 10.48 2.64 -0.18
N LEU A 113 10.88 1.39 0.03
CA LEU A 113 10.73 0.65 1.29
C LEU A 113 12.09 0.24 1.88
N ARG A 114 13.16 0.86 1.39
CA ARG A 114 14.54 0.56 1.78
C ARG A 114 14.73 0.54 3.29
N ASN A 115 15.56 -0.37 3.77
CA ASN A 115 16.04 -0.39 5.15
C ASN A 115 14.89 -0.57 6.16
N ASN A 116 14.10 -1.62 5.95
CA ASN A 116 13.02 -2.07 6.82
C ASN A 116 13.15 -3.59 7.04
N SER A 117 12.14 -4.22 7.64
CA SER A 117 12.07 -5.67 7.85
C SER A 117 10.86 -6.26 7.16
N PHE A 118 10.57 -5.83 5.93
CA PHE A 118 9.56 -6.46 5.09
C PHE A 118 10.06 -7.83 4.61
N SER A 119 9.15 -8.80 4.52
CA SER A 119 9.47 -10.19 4.18
C SER A 119 8.44 -10.80 3.22
N GLY A 120 8.74 -12.01 2.74
CA GLY A 120 7.92 -12.74 1.77
C GLY A 120 8.24 -12.38 0.32
N SER A 121 7.37 -12.78 -0.61
CA SER A 121 7.54 -12.50 -2.04
C SER A 121 6.98 -11.15 -2.46
N ILE A 122 7.56 -10.58 -3.53
CA ILE A 122 6.98 -9.42 -4.20
C ILE A 122 5.67 -9.88 -4.87
N PRO A 123 4.51 -9.27 -4.56
CA PRO A 123 3.23 -9.62 -5.16
C PRO A 123 3.23 -9.38 -6.67
N GLN A 124 2.49 -10.20 -7.43
CA GLN A 124 2.44 -10.13 -8.89
C GLN A 124 1.92 -8.77 -9.38
N GLU A 125 1.01 -8.18 -8.62
CA GLU A 125 0.37 -6.90 -8.89
C GLU A 125 1.36 -5.73 -8.96
N ILE A 126 2.52 -5.80 -8.29
CA ILE A 126 3.59 -4.80 -8.46
C ILE A 126 4.21 -4.88 -9.86
N GLY A 127 4.26 -6.07 -10.45
CA GLY A 127 4.69 -6.29 -11.84
C GLY A 127 3.73 -5.73 -12.89
N GLU A 128 2.51 -5.33 -12.49
CA GLU A 128 1.48 -4.77 -13.37
C GLU A 128 1.44 -3.22 -13.36
N LEU A 129 2.24 -2.58 -12.51
CA LEU A 129 2.29 -1.12 -12.33
C LEU A 129 3.07 -0.43 -13.47
N LYS A 130 2.40 -0.12 -14.57
CA LYS A 130 3.02 0.38 -15.81
C LYS A 130 3.79 1.69 -15.66
N GLU A 131 3.36 2.54 -14.73
CA GLU A 131 3.96 3.85 -14.45
C GLU A 131 5.13 3.75 -13.44
N LEU A 132 5.44 2.56 -12.91
CA LEU A 132 6.48 2.40 -11.89
C LEU A 132 7.87 2.61 -12.48
N GLU A 133 8.53 3.68 -12.05
CA GLU A 133 9.87 4.08 -12.50
C GLU A 133 10.96 3.68 -11.50
N VAL A 134 10.64 3.71 -10.19
CA VAL A 134 11.57 3.44 -9.10
C VAL A 134 11.01 2.39 -8.15
N LEU A 135 11.73 1.30 -7.96
CA LEU A 135 11.45 0.29 -6.95
C LEU A 135 12.70 0.03 -6.11
N ASP A 136 12.69 0.52 -4.87
CA ASP A 136 13.76 0.36 -3.90
C ASP A 136 13.27 -0.46 -2.70
N LEU A 137 13.61 -1.74 -2.71
CA LEU A 137 13.32 -2.71 -1.66
C LEU A 137 14.59 -3.13 -0.92
N GLY A 138 15.72 -2.46 -1.13
CA GLY A 138 17.00 -2.88 -0.58
C GLY A 138 17.01 -2.91 0.95
N PHE A 139 17.87 -3.72 1.55
CA PHE A 139 17.98 -3.90 3.00
C PHE A 139 16.62 -4.28 3.64
N ASN A 140 16.05 -5.39 3.17
CA ASN A 140 14.84 -6.01 3.70
C ASN A 140 15.05 -7.53 3.77
N ASN A 141 13.99 -8.30 4.02
CA ASN A 141 14.01 -9.75 4.12
C ASN A 141 13.11 -10.41 3.06
N PHE A 142 12.97 -9.78 1.88
CA PHE A 142 12.17 -10.32 0.77
C PHE A 142 12.82 -11.58 0.20
N SER A 143 12.00 -12.55 -0.19
CA SER A 143 12.43 -13.85 -0.71
C SER A 143 11.45 -14.38 -1.76
N GLY A 144 11.72 -15.56 -2.32
CA GLY A 144 10.85 -16.16 -3.34
C GLY A 144 11.11 -15.63 -4.76
N PRO A 145 10.31 -16.10 -5.75
CA PRO A 145 10.53 -15.75 -7.16
C PRO A 145 10.06 -14.33 -7.48
N PHE A 146 10.63 -13.75 -8.53
CA PHE A 146 10.08 -12.57 -9.16
C PHE A 146 8.75 -12.89 -9.87
N PRO A 147 7.80 -11.94 -9.93
CA PRO A 147 6.62 -12.08 -10.79
C PRO A 147 7.02 -12.36 -12.25
N SER A 148 6.24 -13.19 -12.94
CA SER A 148 6.54 -13.62 -14.33
C SER A 148 6.65 -12.49 -15.35
N ASP A 149 6.05 -11.33 -15.06
CA ASP A 149 6.02 -10.16 -15.95
C ASP A 149 6.85 -8.98 -15.41
N PHE A 150 7.65 -9.21 -14.37
CA PHE A 150 8.43 -8.18 -13.71
C PHE A 150 9.51 -7.64 -14.65
N GLY A 151 9.33 -6.40 -15.09
CA GLY A 151 10.22 -5.71 -16.04
C GLY A 151 9.62 -5.53 -17.44
N ASN A 152 8.85 -6.50 -17.96
CA ASN A 152 8.32 -6.41 -19.33
C ASN A 152 7.24 -5.34 -19.50
N ASN A 153 6.47 -5.07 -18.45
CA ASN A 153 5.37 -4.11 -18.46
C ASN A 153 5.67 -2.82 -17.68
N LEU A 154 6.87 -2.71 -17.09
CA LEU A 154 7.21 -1.63 -16.18
C LEU A 154 8.06 -0.58 -16.89
N SER A 155 7.82 0.69 -16.57
CA SER A 155 8.68 1.81 -16.98
C SER A 155 9.90 1.98 -16.07
N LEU A 156 10.39 0.89 -15.47
CA LEU A 156 11.42 0.92 -14.43
C LEU A 156 12.73 1.49 -14.98
N THR A 157 13.18 2.59 -14.36
CA THR A 157 14.52 3.16 -14.57
C THR A 157 15.48 2.76 -13.46
N THR A 158 14.95 2.47 -12.27
CA THR A 158 15.73 2.16 -11.07
C THR A 158 15.12 0.98 -10.32
N LEU A 159 15.90 -0.09 -10.18
CA LEU A 159 15.55 -1.28 -9.40
C LEU A 159 16.66 -1.59 -8.39
N LEU A 160 16.36 -1.43 -7.10
CA LEU A 160 17.29 -1.69 -6.00
C LEU A 160 16.72 -2.78 -5.10
N LEU A 161 17.39 -3.93 -5.09
CA LEU A 161 16.98 -5.14 -4.39
C LEU A 161 18.08 -5.71 -3.50
N ASP A 162 19.16 -4.93 -3.31
CA ASP A 162 20.34 -5.31 -2.56
C ASP A 162 20.01 -5.70 -1.12
N ASN A 163 20.75 -6.64 -0.52
CA ASN A 163 20.53 -7.07 0.86
C ASN A 163 19.08 -7.57 1.12
N ASN A 164 18.67 -8.58 0.37
CA ASN A 164 17.44 -9.37 0.55
C ASN A 164 17.77 -10.88 0.40
N GLU A 165 16.79 -11.75 0.60
CA GLU A 165 16.89 -13.22 0.51
C GLU A 165 16.35 -13.79 -0.81
N PHE A 166 16.47 -13.04 -1.92
CA PHE A 166 16.09 -13.55 -3.24
C PHE A 166 16.98 -14.77 -3.60
N LEU A 167 16.43 -15.97 -3.50
CA LEU A 167 17.09 -17.21 -3.91
C LEU A 167 17.35 -17.19 -5.43
N GLY A 168 18.50 -17.74 -5.83
CA GLY A 168 19.19 -17.56 -7.12
C GLY A 168 18.49 -17.98 -8.42
N ASN A 169 17.16 -17.96 -8.52
CA ASN A 169 16.46 -17.83 -9.78
C ASN A 169 16.24 -16.34 -10.07
N LEU A 170 17.35 -15.63 -10.34
CA LEU A 170 17.27 -14.55 -11.33
C LEU A 170 16.84 -15.27 -12.61
N ALA A 171 15.55 -15.21 -12.92
CA ALA A 171 15.03 -15.88 -14.09
C ALA A 171 15.82 -15.40 -15.33
N PRO A 172 16.01 -16.25 -16.36
CA PRO A 172 16.66 -15.84 -17.60
C PRO A 172 16.10 -14.53 -18.17
N GLU A 173 14.82 -14.22 -17.90
CA GLU A 173 14.19 -12.94 -18.25
C GLU A 173 14.93 -11.71 -17.66
N ILE A 174 15.47 -11.81 -16.43
CA ILE A 174 16.26 -10.72 -15.82
C ILE A 174 17.65 -10.62 -16.47
N TYR A 175 18.21 -11.73 -16.97
CA TYR A 175 19.47 -11.73 -17.73
C TYR A 175 19.31 -11.09 -19.12
N GLU A 176 18.12 -11.05 -19.70
CA GLU A 176 17.88 -10.32 -20.97
C GLU A 176 17.65 -8.81 -20.72
N PHE A 177 16.95 -8.49 -19.62
CA PHE A 177 16.82 -7.15 -19.04
C PHE A 177 18.19 -6.53 -18.63
N SER A 178 19.18 -7.40 -18.42
CA SER A 178 20.48 -7.10 -17.83
C SER A 178 21.37 -6.19 -18.68
N SER A 179 21.20 -6.12 -20.01
CA SER A 179 22.08 -5.29 -20.83
C SER A 179 21.84 -3.78 -20.64
N PHE A 180 20.66 -3.39 -20.17
CA PHE A 180 20.28 -1.98 -19.96
C PHE A 180 20.36 -1.53 -18.49
N LEU A 181 20.20 -2.45 -17.53
CA LEU A 181 20.10 -2.13 -16.09
C LEU A 181 21.22 -2.72 -15.20
N MET A 182 22.17 -3.52 -15.73
CA MET A 182 23.33 -4.02 -14.95
C MET A 182 24.41 -2.96 -14.69
N LYS A 183 24.04 -1.89 -13.98
CA LYS A 183 25.02 -1.08 -13.25
C LYS A 183 24.87 -1.12 -11.73
N SER A 184 23.78 -1.68 -11.20
CA SER A 184 23.44 -1.46 -9.78
C SER A 184 22.87 -2.66 -9.00
N ILE A 185 22.79 -3.87 -9.58
CA ILE A 185 22.38 -5.05 -8.81
C ILE A 185 23.56 -5.50 -7.93
N LYS A 186 23.58 -5.03 -6.67
CA LYS A 186 24.46 -5.54 -5.62
C LYS A 186 23.69 -6.50 -4.73
N VAL A 187 23.71 -7.80 -4.99
CA VAL A 187 23.19 -8.77 -4.02
C VAL A 187 24.33 -9.10 -3.05
N GLU A 188 24.52 -8.26 -2.02
CA GLU A 188 25.38 -8.56 -0.87
C GLU A 188 24.52 -9.22 0.24
N SER A 189 25.04 -10.24 0.91
CA SER A 189 24.27 -11.09 1.84
C SER A 189 24.22 -10.52 3.26
N SER A 190 23.01 -10.54 3.83
CA SER A 190 22.64 -10.58 5.26
C SER A 190 23.35 -9.61 6.21
N SER A 191 22.77 -8.42 6.37
CA SER A 191 22.83 -7.68 7.63
C SER A 191 21.50 -6.98 7.87
N VAL A 192 20.90 -7.21 9.04
CA VAL A 192 19.72 -6.47 9.52
C VAL A 192 20.03 -4.96 9.43
N PRO A 193 19.09 -4.11 8.96
CA PRO A 193 19.19 -2.66 9.05
C PRO A 193 19.78 -2.19 10.39
N MET A 194 20.97 -1.58 10.38
CA MET A 194 21.60 -1.03 11.60
C MET A 194 20.70 -0.02 12.34
N SER A 195 19.80 0.65 11.62
CA SER A 195 18.75 1.53 12.17
C SER A 195 17.76 0.80 13.07
N CYS A 196 17.61 -0.52 12.92
CA CYS A 196 16.65 -1.35 13.64
C CYS A 196 17.32 -2.27 14.67
N ILE A 197 18.63 -2.20 14.85
CA ILE A 197 19.31 -3.01 15.88
C ILE A 197 19.22 -2.33 17.25
N SER A 198 19.16 -1.00 17.31
CA SER A 198 19.16 -0.25 18.58
C SER A 198 17.87 -0.39 19.40
N TRP A 199 16.75 -0.82 18.81
CA TRP A 199 15.50 -1.02 19.56
C TRP A 199 15.49 -2.31 20.39
N PHE A 200 16.17 -3.37 19.94
CA PHE A 200 16.30 -4.61 20.72
C PHE A 200 17.09 -4.41 22.02
N THR A 201 17.85 -3.32 22.13
CA THR A 201 18.63 -2.96 23.32
C THR A 201 17.91 -2.03 24.31
N LEU A 202 16.70 -1.54 24.00
CA LEU A 202 15.96 -0.63 24.88
C LEU A 202 15.20 -1.38 25.99
N PRO A 203 15.33 -0.99 27.28
CA PRO A 203 14.71 -1.70 28.40
C PRO A 203 13.18 -1.85 28.31
N GLN A 204 12.49 -0.92 27.64
CA GLN A 204 11.04 -0.95 27.51
C GLN A 204 10.48 -2.09 26.62
N TYR A 205 11.30 -2.73 25.79
CA TYR A 205 10.88 -3.82 24.88
C TYR A 205 11.32 -5.22 25.35
N GLN A 206 12.02 -5.33 26.48
CA GLN A 206 12.47 -6.61 27.06
C GLN A 206 11.35 -7.42 27.75
N SER A 207 10.16 -6.86 27.92
CA SER A 207 9.05 -7.49 28.66
C SER A 207 8.16 -8.41 27.82
N LEU A 208 8.30 -8.41 26.49
CA LEU A 208 7.60 -9.34 25.60
C LEU A 208 8.58 -10.45 25.23
N GLY A 209 8.39 -11.64 25.82
CA GLY A 209 9.29 -12.80 25.78
C GLY A 209 9.55 -13.46 24.41
N LEU A 210 9.79 -12.67 23.36
CA LEU A 210 10.28 -13.10 22.04
C LEU A 210 11.80 -12.97 21.92
N VAL A 211 12.49 -12.47 22.95
CA VAL A 211 13.93 -12.15 22.94
C VAL A 211 14.82 -13.40 23.02
N SER A 212 14.34 -14.53 23.56
CA SER A 212 15.19 -15.70 23.79
C SER A 212 15.54 -16.51 22.53
N THR A 213 14.71 -16.48 21.49
CA THR A 213 14.96 -17.23 20.25
C THR A 213 15.83 -16.47 19.26
N LEU A 214 15.86 -15.14 19.31
CA LEU A 214 16.68 -14.30 18.42
C LEU A 214 18.08 -14.00 18.97
N LEU A 215 18.25 -13.89 20.30
CA LEU A 215 19.60 -13.75 20.88
C LEU A 215 20.47 -14.99 20.64
N GLY A 216 19.88 -16.19 20.61
CA GLY A 216 20.61 -17.42 20.31
C GLY A 216 21.17 -17.51 18.87
N ALA A 217 20.65 -16.70 17.94
CA ALA A 217 21.16 -16.62 16.56
C ALA A 217 22.31 -15.61 16.40
N LEU A 218 22.43 -14.64 17.31
CA LEU A 218 23.47 -13.59 17.28
C LEU A 218 24.78 -13.99 17.97
N GLU A 219 24.81 -15.05 18.79
CA GLU A 219 26.04 -15.57 19.42
C GLU A 219 26.81 -16.59 18.55
N LEU A 220 26.35 -16.88 17.33
CA LEU A 220 27.00 -17.84 16.40
C LEU A 220 27.52 -17.22 15.08
N LEU A 221 27.65 -15.89 15.04
CA LEU A 221 28.44 -15.15 14.04
C LEU A 221 29.61 -14.45 14.75
#